data_AF-A0A6B2V309-F1
#
_entry.id   AF-A0A6B2V309-F1
#
_cell.length_a   1.000
_cell.length_b   1.000
_cell.length_c   1.000
_cell.angle_alpha   90.00
_cell.angle_beta   90.00
_cell.angle_gamma   90.00
#
_symmetry.space_group_name_H-M   'P 1'
#
loop_
_entity.id
_entity.type
_entity.pdbx_description
1 polymer ?
#
loop_
_entity_poly.entity_id
_entity_poly.type
_entity_poly.pdbx_seq_one_letter_code
_entity_poly.pdbx_strand_id
1 'polypeptide(L)'
;MDEAGTGRRTAALWAVWGASRAVLLLCALRVLVFPGPDVTSDVSVIYRGWYEVLRQGAFPVGDVAWQYPPGAALAILAPAALPFLGYATAFFVLAL
;
A
#
# COMPACT_ATOMS: atom_id res chain seq x y z
N MET A 1 -19.36 -22.34 -27.03
CA MET A 1 -19.12 -21.43 -25.89
C MET A 1 -17.62 -21.18 -25.88
N ASP A 2 -17.20 -19.99 -26.29
CA ASP A 2 -15.82 -19.75 -26.75
C ASP A 2 -14.86 -19.52 -25.58
N GLU A 3 -14.37 -20.60 -24.98
CA GLU A 3 -13.44 -20.57 -23.85
C GLU A 3 -12.13 -19.85 -24.18
N ALA A 4 -11.65 -19.96 -25.42
CA ALA A 4 -10.45 -19.26 -25.90
C ALA A 4 -10.61 -17.72 -25.89
N GLY A 5 -11.83 -17.22 -26.13
CA GLY A 5 -12.16 -15.79 -26.06
C GLY A 5 -12.17 -15.26 -24.63
N THR A 6 -12.69 -16.08 -23.70
CA THR A 6 -12.68 -15.78 -22.26
C THR A 6 -11.26 -15.75 -21.69
N GLY A 7 -10.42 -16.74 -22.00
CA GLY A 7 -9.05 -16.80 -21.48
C GLY A 7 -8.21 -15.58 -21.86
N ARG A 8 -8.30 -15.14 -23.12
CA ARG A 8 -7.59 -13.94 -23.60
C ARG A 8 -8.07 -12.65 -22.95
N ARG A 9 -9.38 -12.53 -22.67
CA ARG A 9 -9.94 -11.36 -21.96
C ARG A 9 -9.48 -11.31 -20.51
N THR A 10 -9.51 -12.44 -19.80
CA THR A 10 -9.02 -12.52 -18.42
C THR A 10 -7.53 -12.17 -18.33
N ALA A 11 -6.71 -12.69 -19.26
CA ALA A 11 -5.30 -12.33 -19.32
C ALA A 11 -5.07 -10.83 -19.55
N ALA A 12 -5.84 -10.23 -20.47
CA ALA A 12 -5.78 -8.79 -20.71
C ALA A 12 -6.18 -7.97 -19.48
N LEU A 13 -7.23 -8.39 -18.74
CA LEU A 13 -7.65 -7.74 -17.50
C LEU A 13 -6.54 -7.78 -16.44
N TRP A 14 -5.91 -8.93 -16.23
CA TRP A 14 -4.79 -9.05 -15.30
C TRP A 14 -3.58 -8.23 -15.73
N ALA A 15 -3.27 -8.20 -17.03
CA ALA A 15 -2.17 -7.40 -17.56
C ALA A 15 -2.41 -5.89 -17.35
N VAL A 16 -3.62 -5.41 -17.65
CA VAL A 16 -3.99 -4.00 -17.42
C VAL A 16 -3.98 -3.68 -15.93
N TRP A 17 -4.53 -4.55 -15.09
CA TRP A 17 -4.51 -4.39 -13.64
C TRP A 17 -3.07 -4.31 -13.12
N GLY A 18 -2.20 -5.26 -13.47
CA GLY A 18 -0.81 -5.29 -13.05
C GLY A 18 -0.01 -4.09 -13.55
N ALA A 19 -0.19 -3.68 -14.81
CA ALA A 19 0.44 -2.49 -15.36
C ALA A 19 0.00 -1.21 -14.61
N SER A 20 -1.28 -1.09 -14.26
CA SER A 20 -1.77 0.05 -13.50
C SER A 20 -1.14 0.14 -12.10
N ARG A 21 -0.97 -1.00 -11.41
CA ARG A 21 -0.31 -1.08 -10.10
C ARG A 21 1.18 -0.78 -10.18
N ALA A 22 1.86 -1.30 -11.20
CA ALA A 22 3.27 -0.99 -11.44
C ALA A 22 3.50 0.51 -11.66
N VAL A 23 2.65 1.18 -12.45
CA VAL A 23 2.73 2.63 -12.63
C VAL A 23 2.53 3.38 -11.31
N LEU A 24 1.53 3.00 -10.51
CA LEU A 24 1.31 3.61 -9.19
C LEU A 24 2.50 3.40 -8.25
N LEU A 25 3.10 2.20 -8.25
CA LEU A 25 4.28 1.89 -7.45
C LEU A 25 5.48 2.74 -7.89
N LEU A 26 5.72 2.88 -9.19
CA LEU A 26 6.78 3.74 -9.72
C LEU A 26 6.57 5.22 -9.33
N CYS A 27 5.32 5.68 -9.30
CA CYS A 27 4.99 7.01 -8.80
C CYS A 27 5.25 7.14 -7.29
N ALA A 28 4.81 6.18 -6.48
CA ALA A 28 5.02 6.18 -5.04
C ALA A 28 6.51 6.12 -4.64
N LEU A 29 7.32 5.41 -5.43
CA LEU A 29 8.78 5.36 -5.28
C LEU A 29 9.50 6.56 -5.91
N ARG A 30 8.76 7.55 -6.42
CA ARG A 30 9.27 8.78 -7.05
C ARG A 30 10.16 8.53 -8.27
N VAL A 31 10.07 7.35 -8.89
CA VAL A 31 10.70 7.03 -10.18
C VAL A 31 9.99 7.78 -11.30
N LEU A 32 8.66 7.87 -11.21
CA LEU A 32 7.83 8.74 -12.03
C LEU A 32 7.30 9.86 -11.16
N VAL A 33 7.58 11.12 -11.51
CA VAL A 33 7.11 12.27 -10.73
C VAL A 33 5.74 12.68 -11.23
N PHE A 34 4.72 12.50 -10.39
CA PHE A 34 3.37 13.02 -10.65
C PHE A 34 3.25 14.43 -10.05
N PRO A 35 2.77 15.43 -10.80
CA PRO A 35 2.61 16.79 -10.28
C PRO A 35 1.47 16.85 -9.26
N GLY A 36 1.72 17.42 -8.08
CA GLY A 36 0.71 17.60 -7.04
C GLY A 36 1.25 17.39 -5.62
N PRO A 37 0.35 17.39 -4.61
CA PRO A 37 0.71 17.12 -3.23
C PRO A 37 1.30 15.72 -3.06
N ASP A 38 2.39 15.62 -2.30
CA ASP A 38 3.01 14.34 -1.98
C ASP A 38 2.27 13.69 -0.80
N VAL A 39 1.48 12.67 -1.08
CA VAL A 39 0.75 11.89 -0.07
C VAL A 39 1.59 10.74 0.50
N THR A 40 2.79 10.50 -0.03
CA THR A 40 3.67 9.40 0.43
C THR A 40 4.33 9.72 1.77
N SER A 41 4.41 11.00 2.13
CA SER A 41 4.90 11.46 3.44
C SER A 41 4.05 10.94 4.59
N ASP A 42 2.73 10.82 4.39
CA ASP A 42 1.80 10.34 5.42
C ASP A 42 2.13 8.91 5.82
N VAL A 43 2.57 8.08 4.88
CA VAL A 43 3.02 6.71 5.17
C VAL A 43 4.32 6.72 5.99
N SER A 44 5.26 7.57 5.61
CA SER A 44 6.57 7.64 6.26
C SER A 44 6.52 8.26 7.67
N VAL A 45 5.53 9.11 7.93
CA VAL A 45 5.39 9.85 9.21
C VAL A 45 4.22 9.30 10.03
N ILE A 46 2.99 9.41 9.54
CA ILE A 46 1.77 9.07 10.29
C ILE A 46 1.66 7.56 10.45
N TYR A 47 1.72 6.80 9.35
CA TYR A 47 1.52 5.34 9.43
C TYR A 47 2.68 4.68 10.17
N ARG A 48 3.91 5.17 9.97
CA ARG A 48 5.07 4.71 10.76
C ARG A 48 4.87 4.97 12.25
N GLY A 49 4.35 6.14 12.64
CA GLY A 49 4.02 6.46 14.03
C GLY A 49 2.98 5.49 14.60
N TRP A 50 1.90 5.23 13.86
CA TRP A 50 0.89 4.25 14.26
C TRP A 50 1.45 2.83 14.35
N TYR A 51 2.32 2.43 13.43
CA TYR A 51 2.98 1.12 13.46
C TYR A 51 3.74 0.89 14.78
N GLU A 52 4.46 1.90 15.28
CA GLU A 52 5.20 1.80 16.53
C GLU A 52 4.29 1.59 17.76
N VAL A 53 3.07 2.12 17.73
CA VAL A 53 2.04 1.90 18.78
C VAL A 53 1.38 0.53 18.60
N LEU A 54 0.92 0.23 17.39
CA LEU A 54 0.22 -1.01 17.05
C LEU A 54 1.05 -2.26 17.31
N ARG A 55 2.37 -2.22 17.03
CA ARG A 55 3.24 -3.37 17.28
C ARG A 55 3.39 -3.73 18.76
N GLN A 56 2.99 -2.84 19.66
CA GLN A 56 2.95 -3.07 21.11
C GLN A 56 1.61 -3.65 21.57
N GLY A 57 0.66 -3.87 20.65
CA GLY A 57 -0.67 -4.41 20.96
C GLY A 57 -1.69 -3.34 21.41
N ALA A 58 -1.39 -2.06 21.19
CA ALA A 58 -2.27 -0.95 21.52
C ALA A 58 -2.70 -0.17 20.28
N PHE A 59 -3.84 0.51 20.33
CA PHE A 59 -4.28 1.42 19.27
C PHE A 59 -3.90 2.86 19.62
N PRO A 60 -3.64 3.73 18.62
CA PRO A 60 -3.33 5.14 18.84
C PRO A 60 -4.60 5.95 19.16
N VAL A 61 -5.31 5.59 20.24
CA VAL A 61 -6.66 6.09 20.58
C VAL A 61 -6.74 7.61 20.82
N GLY A 62 -5.61 8.24 21.17
CA GLY A 62 -5.51 9.69 21.39
C GLY A 62 -5.13 10.49 20.15
N ASP A 63 -4.83 9.84 19.03
CA ASP A 63 -4.50 10.50 17.78
C ASP A 63 -5.77 10.73 16.95
N VAL A 64 -6.12 12.00 16.71
CA VAL A 64 -7.30 12.39 15.94
C VAL A 64 -7.23 11.99 14.46
N ALA A 65 -6.03 11.72 13.95
CA ALA A 65 -5.85 11.20 12.60
C ALA A 65 -6.21 9.70 12.52
N TRP A 66 -6.23 8.97 13.64
CA TRP A 66 -6.64 7.57 13.67
C TRP A 66 -8.17 7.44 13.67
N GLN A 67 -8.74 7.18 12.48
CA GLN A 67 -10.20 7.06 12.30
C GLN A 67 -10.61 5.67 11.80
N TYR A 68 -9.68 4.72 11.78
CA TYR A 68 -9.88 3.40 11.17
C TYR A 68 -10.39 2.35 12.17
N PRO A 69 -11.21 1.39 11.71
CA PRO A 69 -11.59 0.24 12.53
C PRO A 69 -10.36 -0.66 12.80
N PRO A 70 -10.41 -1.52 13.84
CA PRO A 70 -9.27 -2.36 14.25
C PRO A 70 -8.61 -3.16 13.13
N GLY A 71 -9.37 -3.63 12.13
CA GLY A 71 -8.84 -4.40 11.01
C GLY A 71 -7.80 -3.65 10.16
N ALA A 72 -7.83 -2.31 10.13
CA ALA A 72 -6.84 -1.51 9.40
C ALA A 72 -5.43 -1.64 9.98
N ALA A 73 -5.30 -2.03 11.25
CA ALA A 73 -4.01 -2.30 11.87
C ALA A 73 -3.19 -3.33 11.09
N LEU A 74 -3.85 -4.30 10.44
CA LEU A 74 -3.16 -5.32 9.63
C LEU A 74 -2.36 -4.68 8.49
N ALA A 75 -2.93 -3.70 7.77
CA ALA A 75 -2.23 -3.02 6.69
C ALA A 75 -1.05 -2.19 7.21
N ILE A 76 -1.20 -1.54 8.38
CA ILE A 76 -0.16 -0.72 9.00
C ILE A 76 0.97 -1.59 9.58
N LEU A 77 0.67 -2.81 10.03
CA LEU A 77 1.63 -3.79 10.57
C LEU A 77 2.30 -4.64 9.49
N ALA A 78 1.65 -4.89 8.36
CA ALA A 78 2.12 -5.74 7.27
C ALA A 78 3.55 -5.46 6.77
N PRO A 79 4.06 -4.20 6.74
CA PRO A 79 5.45 -3.93 6.38
C PRO A 79 6.50 -4.73 7.16
N ALA A 80 6.18 -5.18 8.38
CA ALA A 80 7.07 -6.04 9.18
C ALA A 80 7.36 -7.40 8.52
N ALA A 81 6.54 -7.84 7.56
CA ALA A 81 6.78 -9.05 6.77
C ALA A 81 7.94 -8.92 5.76
N LEU A 82 8.38 -7.69 5.46
CA LEU A 82 9.46 -7.38 4.52
C LEU A 82 10.56 -6.55 5.21
N PRO A 83 11.25 -7.10 6.24
CA PRO A 83 12.14 -6.31 7.12
C PRO A 83 13.43 -5.82 6.44
N PHE A 84 13.72 -6.30 5.24
CA PHE A 84 14.85 -5.87 4.40
C PHE A 84 14.54 -4.61 3.57
N LEU A 85 13.30 -4.11 3.59
CA LEU A 85 12.88 -2.87 2.96
C LEU A 85 12.61 -1.79 4.02
N GLY A 86 12.75 -0.51 3.62
CA GLY A 86 12.25 0.60 4.43
C GLY A 86 10.73 0.54 4.58
N TYR A 87 10.19 1.04 5.70
CA TYR A 87 8.77 0.91 6.06
C TYR A 87 7.81 1.38 4.94
N ALA A 88 8.02 2.58 4.40
CA ALA A 88 7.17 3.12 3.34
C ALA A 88 7.25 2.27 2.06
N THR A 89 8.45 1.87 1.65
CA THR A 89 8.66 0.99 0.49
C THR A 89 7.95 -0.35 0.68
N ALA A 90 8.12 -0.99 1.84
CA ALA A 90 7.44 -2.24 2.17
C ALA A 90 5.91 -2.08 2.15
N PHE A 91 5.38 -0.97 2.68
CA PHE A 91 3.96 -0.66 2.63
C PHE A 91 3.45 -0.55 1.19
N PHE A 92 4.12 0.23 0.34
CA PHE A 92 3.70 0.41 -1.05
C PHE A 92 3.76 -0.89 -1.86
N VAL A 93 4.79 -1.71 -1.66
CA VAL A 93 4.91 -3.02 -2.35
C VAL A 93 3.80 -3.99 -1.95
N LEU A 94 3.30 -3.92 -0.71
CA LEU A 94 2.23 -4.80 -0.24
C LEU A 94 0.83 -4.27 -0.59
N ALA A 95 0.67 -2.95 -0.69
CA ALA A 95 -0.63 -2.30 -0.86
C ALA A 95 -1.00 -2.03 -2.34
N LEU A 96 -0.03 -1.98 -3.25
CA LEU A 96 -0.22 -1.68 -4.67
C LEU A 96 0.03 -2.92 -5.53
#